data_AF-A0A6L3W759-F1
#
_entry.id   AF-A0A6L3W759-F1
#
_cell.length_a   1.000
_cell.length_b   1.000
_cell.length_c   1.000
_cell.angle_alpha   90.00
_cell.angle_beta   90.00
_cell.angle_gamma   90.00
#
_symmetry.space_group_name_H-M   'P 1'
#
loop_
_entity.id
_entity.type
_entity.pdbx_description
1 polymer ?
#
loop_
_entity_poly.entity_id
_entity_poly.type
_entity_poly.pdbx_seq_one_letter_code
_entity_poly.pdbx_strand_id
1 'polypeptide(L)'
;MPDPAPAAPDDLDDLDQEEEGAAHSCCLLEFSMGSGGAPQGDIFVGTSVADLAAAFAGHYDGRGADSNLVMRCGALLHLWVVQEGVIVEGVDLRPYLRTGDARCDEALAETIAAQRRDDDLWDVLDRVMDPYDFDEARALPLLAHVLDLHERSEAGDADAGSRLDRILEDAEAGKAPASHGGVAVERLDLDWDAVAAAAPPLREPVLRAGRVRVRWASDDLMEDHTYLDDWGEEWVEPLHIGANDLENGDG
;
A
#
# COMPACT_ATOMS: atom_id res chain seq x y z
N MET A 1 -52.02 35.51 32.24
CA MET A 1 -51.42 35.22 30.93
C MET A 1 -50.00 34.77 31.19
N PRO A 2 -49.66 33.49 30.99
CA PRO A 2 -48.29 33.04 31.11
C PRO A 2 -47.52 33.36 29.82
N ASP A 3 -46.29 33.82 29.97
CA ASP A 3 -45.30 34.01 28.89
C ASP A 3 -45.04 32.69 28.15
N PRO A 4 -44.82 32.71 26.83
CA PRO A 4 -44.40 31.53 26.10
C PRO A 4 -42.95 31.17 26.48
N ALA A 5 -42.72 29.89 26.75
CA ALA A 5 -41.38 29.34 26.88
C ALA A 5 -40.61 29.50 25.56
N PRO A 6 -39.27 29.71 25.59
CA PRO A 6 -38.47 29.73 24.39
C PRO A 6 -38.47 28.33 23.77
N ALA A 7 -38.85 28.23 22.49
CA ALA A 7 -38.67 27.03 21.70
C ALA A 7 -37.17 26.72 21.61
N ALA A 8 -36.81 25.45 21.87
CA ALA A 8 -35.49 24.94 21.60
C ALA A 8 -35.23 24.97 20.08
N PRO A 9 -33.99 25.22 19.63
CA PRO A 9 -33.66 25.10 18.22
C PRO A 9 -33.60 23.62 17.83
N ASP A 10 -34.64 23.15 17.13
CA ASP A 10 -34.67 21.89 16.37
C ASP A 10 -34.02 22.13 14.98
N ASP A 11 -32.76 22.57 14.95
CA ASP A 11 -32.01 22.82 13.70
C ASP A 11 -30.65 22.08 13.74
N LEU A 12 -30.66 20.76 13.93
CA LEU A 12 -29.46 19.92 13.78
C LEU A 12 -29.57 18.84 12.70
N ASP A 13 -30.72 18.69 12.03
CA ASP A 13 -30.91 17.66 10.99
C ASP A 13 -30.65 18.17 9.55
N ASP A 14 -30.30 19.45 9.36
CA ASP A 14 -30.08 20.06 8.03
C ASP A 14 -28.61 20.18 7.60
N LEU A 15 -27.65 19.62 8.36
CA LEU A 15 -26.21 19.65 7.98
C LEU A 15 -25.74 18.41 7.19
N ASP A 16 -26.56 17.38 7.04
CA ASP A 16 -26.18 16.13 6.36
C ASP A 16 -26.66 16.02 4.90
N GLN A 17 -27.32 17.05 4.33
CA GLN A 17 -27.98 16.94 3.02
C GLN A 17 -27.37 17.75 1.85
N GLU A 18 -26.26 18.47 2.01
CA GLU A 18 -25.64 19.20 0.89
C GLU A 18 -24.16 18.87 0.72
N GLU A 19 -23.90 17.78 -0.02
CA GLU A 19 -22.84 17.62 -1.05
C GLU A 19 -22.64 16.15 -1.47
N GLU A 20 -23.60 15.26 -1.21
CA GLU A 20 -23.58 13.91 -1.77
C GLU A 20 -23.61 13.97 -3.31
N GLY A 21 -22.45 13.85 -3.96
CA GLY A 21 -22.32 13.77 -5.41
C GLY A 21 -21.89 15.06 -6.14
N ALA A 22 -21.42 16.11 -5.45
CA ALA A 22 -20.71 17.18 -6.14
C ALA A 22 -19.35 16.67 -6.65
N ALA A 23 -19.05 16.96 -7.92
CA ALA A 23 -17.87 16.46 -8.60
C ALA A 23 -16.61 17.16 -8.04
N HIS A 24 -15.97 16.52 -7.06
CA HIS A 24 -14.77 17.02 -6.39
C HIS A 24 -13.53 16.23 -6.76
N SER A 25 -12.38 16.88 -6.67
CA SER A 25 -11.08 16.24 -6.81
C SER A 25 -10.52 15.84 -5.45
N CYS A 26 -9.81 14.71 -5.39
CA CYS A 26 -9.12 14.22 -4.21
C CYS A 26 -7.98 13.27 -4.60
N CYS A 27 -7.14 12.91 -3.64
CA CYS A 27 -6.20 11.82 -3.76
C CYS A 27 -6.75 10.61 -3.00
N LEU A 28 -6.58 9.42 -3.55
CA LEU A 28 -6.78 8.16 -2.83
C LEU A 28 -5.44 7.45 -2.68
N LEU A 29 -5.15 6.90 -1.51
CA LEU A 29 -4.13 5.88 -1.35
C LEU A 29 -4.84 4.55 -1.16
N GLU A 30 -4.55 3.59 -2.01
CA GLU A 30 -5.04 2.22 -1.86
C GLU A 30 -3.89 1.32 -1.43
N PHE A 31 -4.11 0.55 -0.38
CA PHE A 31 -3.25 -0.54 0.03
C PHE A 31 -4.09 -1.81 0.17
N SER A 32 -4.05 -2.66 -0.85
CA SER A 32 -5.01 -3.74 -0.98
C SER A 32 -4.44 -5.02 -1.60
N MET A 33 -5.17 -6.12 -1.38
CA MET A 33 -4.87 -7.46 -1.86
C MET A 33 -6.17 -8.13 -2.34
N GLY A 34 -6.22 -8.51 -3.61
CA GLY A 34 -7.42 -9.12 -4.20
C GLY A 34 -7.80 -10.49 -3.61
N SER A 35 -8.99 -10.95 -3.98
CA SER A 35 -9.55 -12.21 -3.49
C SER A 35 -8.65 -13.42 -3.82
N GLY A 36 -8.24 -14.16 -2.79
CA GLY A 36 -7.35 -15.33 -2.90
C GLY A 36 -6.30 -15.48 -1.80
N GLY A 37 -6.06 -14.42 -1.01
CA GLY A 37 -5.16 -14.40 0.16
C GLY A 37 -5.84 -13.93 1.45
N ALA A 38 -5.06 -13.39 2.39
CA ALA A 38 -5.59 -12.57 3.48
C ALA A 38 -6.15 -11.29 2.85
N PRO A 39 -7.47 -11.05 2.88
CA PRO A 39 -8.03 -9.88 2.24
C PRO A 39 -7.52 -8.63 2.98
N GLN A 40 -7.31 -7.56 2.23
CA GLN A 40 -6.95 -6.24 2.74
C GLN A 40 -7.52 -5.24 1.74
N GLY A 41 -8.35 -4.30 2.21
CA GLY A 41 -9.05 -3.35 1.36
C GLY A 41 -8.99 -1.92 1.90
N ASP A 42 -7.78 -1.44 2.26
CA ASP A 42 -7.64 -0.10 2.83
C ASP A 42 -7.59 0.98 1.75
N ILE A 43 -8.51 1.94 1.87
CA ILE A 43 -8.53 3.14 1.04
C ILE A 43 -8.49 4.38 1.92
N PHE A 44 -7.48 5.21 1.72
CA PHE A 44 -7.36 6.50 2.38
C PHE A 44 -7.73 7.61 1.41
N VAL A 45 -8.63 8.51 1.80
CA VAL A 45 -9.02 9.68 1.01
C VAL A 45 -8.43 10.94 1.62
N GLY A 46 -7.75 11.74 0.80
CA GLY A 46 -7.09 12.97 1.23
C GLY A 46 -7.27 14.11 0.23
N THR A 47 -7.10 15.33 0.72
CA THR A 47 -7.11 16.55 -0.11
C THR A 47 -5.71 16.89 -0.63
N SER A 48 -4.71 16.16 -0.12
CA SER A 48 -3.30 16.28 -0.45
C SER A 48 -2.57 14.99 -0.08
N VAL A 49 -1.34 14.82 -0.59
CA VAL A 49 -0.45 13.71 -0.17
C VAL A 49 -0.13 13.78 1.33
N ALA A 50 -0.08 14.97 1.92
CA ALA A 50 0.17 15.13 3.35
C ALA A 50 -0.98 14.56 4.21
N ASP A 51 -2.23 14.71 3.76
CA ASP A 51 -3.39 14.13 4.44
C ASP A 51 -3.34 12.60 4.38
N LEU A 52 -2.99 12.05 3.21
CA LEU A 52 -2.83 10.61 3.03
C LEU A 52 -1.71 10.06 3.93
N ALA A 53 -0.57 10.74 4.00
CA ALA A 53 0.54 10.35 4.87
C ALA A 53 0.11 10.32 6.35
N ALA A 54 -0.67 11.31 6.80
CA ALA A 54 -1.18 11.37 8.16
C ALA A 54 -2.21 10.26 8.44
N ALA A 55 -3.13 10.01 7.51
CA ALA A 55 -4.14 8.96 7.65
C ALA A 55 -3.52 7.56 7.66
N PHE A 56 -2.59 7.28 6.74
CA PHE A 56 -1.85 6.02 6.67
C PHE A 56 -1.04 5.77 7.94
N ALA A 57 -0.27 6.76 8.39
CA ALA A 57 0.51 6.65 9.63
C ALA A 57 -0.39 6.45 10.86
N GLY A 58 -1.56 7.08 10.89
CA GLY A 58 -2.54 6.92 11.97
C GLY A 58 -3.16 5.52 12.00
N HIS A 59 -3.51 4.96 10.84
CA HIS A 59 -4.13 3.64 10.73
C HIS A 59 -3.16 2.52 11.12
N TYR A 60 -1.89 2.63 10.71
CA TYR A 60 -0.87 1.63 10.99
C TYR A 60 -0.06 1.89 12.28
N ASP A 61 -0.52 2.75 13.19
CA ASP A 61 0.21 3.17 14.41
C ASP A 61 1.68 3.58 14.14
N GLY A 62 1.99 4.11 12.95
CA GLY A 62 3.34 4.45 12.53
C GLY A 62 4.27 3.27 12.23
N ARG A 63 3.73 2.05 12.09
CA ARG A 63 4.50 0.82 11.76
C ARG A 63 4.94 0.75 10.29
N GLY A 64 4.45 1.65 9.44
CA GLY A 64 4.75 1.64 8.00
C GLY A 64 3.85 0.67 7.24
N ALA A 65 4.23 0.36 6.00
CA ALA A 65 3.53 -0.62 5.18
C ALA A 65 3.83 -2.06 5.66
N ASP A 66 2.81 -2.92 5.62
CA ASP A 66 2.95 -4.33 5.97
C ASP A 66 3.86 -5.04 4.94
N SER A 67 5.00 -5.54 5.41
CA SER A 67 6.00 -6.16 4.54
C SER A 67 5.55 -7.49 3.95
N ASN A 68 4.73 -8.25 4.67
CA ASN A 68 4.18 -9.50 4.14
C ASN A 68 3.29 -9.22 2.94
N LEU A 69 2.37 -8.26 3.12
CA LEU A 69 1.45 -7.88 2.06
C LEU A 69 2.21 -7.36 0.84
N VAL A 70 3.19 -6.47 1.03
CA VAL A 70 3.96 -5.89 -0.08
C VAL A 70 4.87 -6.92 -0.76
N MET A 71 5.68 -7.65 0.01
CA MET A 71 6.78 -8.46 -0.54
C MET A 71 6.37 -9.87 -0.91
N ARG A 72 5.44 -10.49 -0.16
CA ARG A 72 5.05 -11.89 -0.34
C ARG A 72 3.68 -12.05 -0.99
N CYS A 73 2.72 -11.20 -0.65
CA CYS A 73 1.38 -11.29 -1.22
C CYS A 73 1.24 -10.45 -2.51
N GLY A 74 2.08 -9.45 -2.71
CA GLY A 74 2.10 -8.65 -3.94
C GLY A 74 1.06 -7.55 -3.94
N ALA A 75 0.81 -6.99 -2.76
CA ALA A 75 -0.21 -5.98 -2.53
C ALA A 75 -0.06 -4.80 -3.47
N LEU A 76 -1.23 -4.33 -3.91
CA LEU A 76 -1.37 -3.07 -4.59
C LEU A 76 -1.12 -1.97 -3.58
N LEU A 77 -0.18 -1.08 -3.89
CA LEU A 77 0.08 0.14 -3.13
C LEU A 77 0.13 1.29 -4.13
N HIS A 78 -1.00 1.97 -4.30
CA HIS A 78 -1.21 2.96 -5.36
C HIS A 78 -1.72 4.28 -4.82
N LEU A 79 -1.24 5.37 -5.42
CA LEU A 79 -1.86 6.68 -5.32
C LEU A 79 -2.76 6.89 -6.54
N TRP A 80 -4.05 7.06 -6.32
CA TRP A 80 -5.01 7.42 -7.35
C TRP A 80 -5.33 8.91 -7.30
N VAL A 81 -5.40 9.53 -8.47
CA VAL A 81 -5.83 10.92 -8.62
C VAL A 81 -7.26 10.94 -9.13
N VAL A 82 -8.14 11.49 -8.30
CA VAL A 82 -9.55 11.69 -8.63
C VAL A 82 -9.75 13.14 -9.03
N GLN A 83 -10.33 13.35 -10.20
CA GLN A 83 -10.75 14.66 -10.69
C GLN A 83 -12.25 14.60 -10.92
N GLU A 84 -13.01 15.44 -10.21
CA GLU A 84 -14.45 15.54 -10.40
C GLU A 84 -15.16 14.16 -10.25
N GLY A 85 -14.76 13.35 -9.26
CA GLY A 85 -15.28 11.99 -9.03
C GLY A 85 -14.82 10.94 -10.05
N VAL A 86 -13.79 11.23 -10.86
CA VAL A 86 -13.24 10.29 -11.85
C VAL A 86 -11.78 10.00 -11.55
N ILE A 87 -11.40 8.72 -11.43
CA ILE A 87 -10.01 8.30 -11.35
C ILE A 87 -9.39 8.47 -12.74
N VAL A 88 -8.45 9.41 -12.85
CA VAL A 88 -7.83 9.79 -14.13
C VAL A 88 -6.38 9.35 -14.25
N GLU A 89 -5.74 9.00 -13.13
CA GLU A 89 -4.33 8.63 -13.07
C GLU A 89 -4.03 7.80 -11.82
N GLY A 90 -3.06 6.90 -11.94
CA GLY A 90 -2.54 6.06 -10.86
C GLY A 90 -1.01 6.10 -10.83
N VAL A 91 -0.43 6.09 -9.64
CA VAL A 91 1.03 6.04 -9.42
C VAL A 91 1.37 4.88 -8.49
N ASP A 92 2.12 3.91 -9.00
CA ASP A 92 2.63 2.77 -8.21
C ASP A 92 3.61 3.31 -7.16
N LEU A 93 3.31 3.07 -5.88
CA LEU A 93 4.09 3.60 -4.77
C LEU A 93 5.15 2.62 -4.25
N ARG A 94 5.16 1.37 -4.71
CA ARG A 94 6.17 0.37 -4.29
C ARG A 94 7.62 0.85 -4.53
N PRO A 95 7.95 1.55 -5.63
CA PRO A 95 9.30 2.11 -5.82
C PRO A 95 9.70 3.20 -4.81
N TYR A 96 8.76 3.71 -4.02
CA TYR A 96 8.99 4.75 -3.01
C TYR A 96 9.12 4.19 -1.60
N LEU A 97 9.04 2.88 -1.42
CA LEU A 97 9.28 2.22 -0.14
C LEU A 97 10.77 2.27 0.24
N ARG A 98 11.05 2.55 1.50
CA ARG A 98 12.38 2.72 2.06
C ARG A 98 12.52 1.97 3.38
N THR A 99 13.70 1.41 3.56
CA THR A 99 14.15 0.72 4.76
C THR A 99 15.11 1.57 5.59
N GLY A 100 15.65 2.64 5.00
CA GLY A 100 16.75 3.43 5.55
C GLY A 100 18.15 2.91 5.21
N ASP A 101 18.25 1.78 4.51
CA ASP A 101 19.50 1.20 3.99
C ASP A 101 19.40 0.98 2.47
N ALA A 102 20.28 1.62 1.71
CA ALA A 102 20.20 1.63 0.25
C ALA A 102 20.31 0.23 -0.39
N ARG A 103 21.04 -0.69 0.25
CA ARG A 103 21.21 -2.05 -0.26
C ARG A 103 19.95 -2.88 0.01
N CYS A 104 19.30 -2.66 1.15
CA CYS A 104 18.01 -3.26 1.45
C CYS A 104 16.89 -2.68 0.58
N ASP A 105 16.95 -1.39 0.23
CA ASP A 105 16.01 -0.75 -0.70
C ASP A 105 16.12 -1.36 -2.11
N GLU A 106 17.34 -1.63 -2.58
CA GLU A 106 17.58 -2.33 -3.86
C GLU A 106 17.07 -3.78 -3.81
N ALA A 107 17.33 -4.50 -2.72
CA ALA A 107 16.82 -5.86 -2.53
C ALA A 107 15.29 -5.92 -2.46
N LEU A 108 14.66 -4.92 -1.83
CA LEU A 108 13.20 -4.79 -1.78
C LEU A 108 12.64 -4.61 -3.19
N ALA A 109 13.21 -3.69 -3.97
CA ALA A 109 12.78 -3.44 -5.34
C ALA A 109 12.91 -4.69 -6.22
N GLU A 110 14.02 -5.42 -6.11
CA GLU A 110 14.23 -6.65 -6.87
C GLU A 110 13.28 -7.78 -6.43
N THR A 111 12.99 -7.88 -5.13
CA THR A 111 12.04 -8.87 -4.60
C THR A 111 10.64 -8.64 -5.14
N ILE A 112 10.16 -7.39 -5.11
CA ILE A 112 8.87 -7.00 -5.70
C ILE A 112 8.86 -7.27 -7.22
N ALA A 113 9.97 -6.99 -7.90
CA ALA A 113 10.08 -7.23 -9.35
C ALA A 113 10.11 -8.73 -9.71
N ALA A 114 10.79 -9.57 -8.93
CA ALA A 114 10.86 -11.02 -9.11
C ALA A 114 9.49 -11.65 -8.88
N GLN A 115 8.80 -11.26 -7.81
CA GLN A 115 7.44 -11.71 -7.51
C GLN A 115 6.47 -11.46 -8.68
N ARG A 116 6.51 -10.27 -9.27
CA ARG A 116 5.65 -9.93 -10.43
C ARG A 116 5.99 -10.70 -11.70
N ARG A 117 7.24 -11.16 -11.83
CA ARG A 117 7.71 -11.94 -12.98
C ARG A 117 7.40 -13.43 -12.84
N ASP A 118 7.18 -13.91 -11.61
CA ASP A 118 6.98 -15.33 -11.28
C ASP A 118 8.06 -16.22 -11.93
N ASP A 119 9.33 -15.87 -11.68
CA ASP A 119 10.50 -16.56 -12.24
C ASP A 119 11.29 -17.36 -11.19
N ASP A 120 12.30 -18.13 -11.62
CA ASP A 120 13.08 -19.02 -10.74
C ASP A 120 13.74 -18.27 -9.55
N LEU A 121 13.97 -16.96 -9.67
CA LEU A 121 14.51 -16.16 -8.57
C LEU A 121 13.46 -16.01 -7.46
N TRP A 122 12.17 -15.88 -7.80
CA TRP A 122 11.10 -15.79 -6.81
C TRP A 122 11.08 -17.00 -5.86
N ASP A 123 11.22 -18.22 -6.37
CA ASP A 123 11.28 -19.45 -5.55
C ASP A 123 12.43 -19.41 -4.53
N VAL A 124 13.57 -18.81 -4.90
CA VAL A 124 14.72 -18.63 -4.01
C VAL A 124 14.40 -17.60 -2.93
N LEU A 125 13.84 -16.45 -3.31
CA LEU A 125 13.53 -15.36 -2.37
C LEU A 125 12.42 -15.77 -1.39
N ASP A 126 11.38 -16.45 -1.86
CA ASP A 126 10.27 -16.90 -1.03
C ASP A 126 10.74 -17.89 0.06
N ARG A 127 11.59 -18.85 -0.30
CA ARG A 127 12.21 -19.79 0.65
C ARG A 127 13.07 -19.08 1.71
N VAL A 128 13.74 -17.99 1.34
CA VAL A 128 14.54 -17.20 2.29
C VAL A 128 13.65 -16.39 3.22
N MET A 129 12.52 -15.89 2.74
CA MET A 129 11.55 -15.14 3.54
C MET A 129 10.74 -16.02 4.50
N ASP A 130 10.52 -17.30 4.17
CA ASP A 130 9.64 -18.20 4.93
C ASP A 130 9.87 -18.26 6.45
N PRO A 131 11.13 -18.27 6.95
CA PRO A 131 11.39 -18.33 8.39
C PRO A 131 11.04 -17.05 9.17
N TYR A 132 10.72 -15.95 8.47
CA TYR A 132 10.45 -14.64 9.09
C TYR A 132 8.96 -14.40 9.40
N ASP A 133 8.07 -15.33 9.04
CA ASP A 133 6.68 -15.45 9.53
C ASP A 133 5.91 -14.12 9.63
N PHE A 134 5.50 -13.56 8.49
CA PHE A 134 4.77 -12.28 8.33
C PHE A 134 5.56 -11.00 8.63
N ASP A 135 6.89 -11.09 8.85
CA ASP A 135 7.80 -9.96 9.08
C ASP A 135 8.96 -9.94 8.07
N GLU A 136 8.61 -9.96 6.79
CA GLU A 136 9.49 -10.10 5.62
C GLU A 136 10.50 -8.95 5.52
N ALA A 137 10.20 -7.77 6.09
CA ALA A 137 11.15 -6.67 6.17
C ALA A 137 12.47 -7.12 6.83
N ARG A 138 12.41 -8.01 7.82
CA ARG A 138 13.59 -8.54 8.51
C ARG A 138 14.43 -9.49 7.65
N ALA A 139 13.87 -10.01 6.56
CA ALA A 139 14.61 -10.82 5.60
C ALA A 139 15.48 -9.96 4.66
N LEU A 140 15.18 -8.67 4.49
CA LEU A 140 15.84 -7.81 3.49
C LEU A 140 17.38 -7.78 3.58
N PRO A 141 18.01 -7.71 4.77
CA PRO A 141 19.47 -7.80 4.85
C PRO A 141 20.04 -9.13 4.32
N LEU A 142 19.31 -10.24 4.51
CA LEU A 142 19.69 -11.55 3.99
C LEU A 142 19.38 -11.67 2.50
N LEU A 143 18.22 -11.19 2.04
CA LEU A 143 17.84 -11.14 0.62
C LEU A 143 18.87 -10.35 -0.19
N ALA A 144 19.31 -9.20 0.31
CA ALA A 144 20.39 -8.41 -0.30
C ALA A 144 21.72 -9.17 -0.45
N HIS A 145 21.98 -10.15 0.43
CA HIS A 145 23.14 -11.03 0.30
C HIS A 145 22.87 -12.19 -0.68
N VAL A 146 21.67 -12.76 -0.63
CA VAL A 146 21.22 -13.84 -1.51
C VAL A 146 21.24 -13.39 -2.97
N LEU A 147 20.77 -12.19 -3.29
CA LEU A 147 20.80 -11.62 -4.63
C LEU A 147 22.23 -11.52 -5.19
N ASP A 148 23.19 -11.01 -4.40
CA ASP A 148 24.63 -10.99 -4.79
C ASP A 148 25.18 -12.40 -5.05
N LEU A 149 24.84 -13.37 -4.19
CA LEU A 149 25.28 -14.75 -4.37
C LEU A 149 24.64 -15.40 -5.60
N HIS A 150 23.37 -15.12 -5.86
CA HIS A 150 22.63 -15.62 -7.00
C HIS A 150 23.25 -15.13 -8.32
N GLU A 151 23.43 -13.80 -8.47
CA GLU A 151 24.05 -13.21 -9.66
C GLU A 151 25.44 -13.80 -9.93
N ARG A 152 26.27 -13.92 -8.88
CA ARG A 152 27.61 -14.52 -8.99
C ARG A 152 27.57 -16.00 -9.35
N SER A 153 26.61 -16.75 -8.80
CA SER A 153 26.40 -18.16 -9.13
C SER A 153 26.02 -18.33 -10.60
N GLU A 154 25.11 -17.50 -11.12
CA GLU A 154 24.74 -17.48 -12.55
C GLU A 154 25.94 -17.13 -13.45
N ALA A 155 26.84 -16.27 -12.99
CA ALA A 155 28.09 -15.96 -13.66
C ALA A 155 29.15 -17.09 -13.59
N GLY A 156 28.85 -18.21 -12.90
CA GLY A 156 29.68 -19.40 -12.82
C GLY A 156 30.57 -19.50 -11.57
N ASP A 157 30.32 -18.68 -10.54
CA ASP A 157 31.02 -18.78 -9.25
C ASP A 157 30.47 -19.93 -8.39
N ALA A 158 31.17 -21.07 -8.40
CA ALA A 158 30.77 -22.26 -7.64
C ALA A 158 30.79 -22.06 -6.10
N ASP A 159 31.62 -21.15 -5.57
CA ASP A 159 31.61 -20.84 -4.12
C ASP A 159 30.36 -20.03 -3.77
N ALA A 160 29.94 -19.11 -4.64
CA ALA A 160 28.69 -18.37 -4.46
C ALA A 160 27.49 -19.31 -4.45
N GLY A 161 27.40 -20.24 -5.41
CA GLY A 161 26.35 -21.27 -5.44
C GLY A 161 26.33 -22.13 -4.18
N SER A 162 27.49 -22.62 -3.73
CA SER A 162 27.59 -23.45 -2.51
C SER A 162 27.17 -22.70 -1.24
N ARG A 163 27.36 -21.36 -1.20
CA ARG A 163 26.92 -20.53 -0.07
C ARG A 163 25.43 -20.26 -0.13
N LEU A 164 24.89 -20.03 -1.33
CA LEU A 164 23.45 -19.87 -1.53
C LEU A 164 22.70 -21.13 -1.10
N ASP A 165 23.16 -22.31 -1.53
CA ASP A 165 22.57 -23.60 -1.12
C ASP A 165 22.52 -23.75 0.40
N ARG A 166 23.61 -23.38 1.09
CA ARG A 166 23.64 -23.42 2.57
C ARG A 166 22.64 -22.47 3.21
N ILE A 167 22.48 -21.25 2.67
CA ILE A 167 21.50 -20.29 3.19
C ILE A 167 20.08 -20.86 3.05
N LEU A 168 19.78 -21.49 1.92
CA LEU A 168 18.49 -22.12 1.68
C LEU A 168 18.25 -23.31 2.63
N GLU A 169 19.26 -24.17 2.84
CA GLU A 169 19.18 -25.24 3.84
C GLU A 169 18.96 -24.71 5.27
N ASP A 170 19.62 -23.62 5.64
CA ASP A 170 19.45 -22.98 6.95
C ASP A 170 18.07 -22.33 7.09
N ALA A 171 17.54 -21.71 6.03
CA ALA A 171 16.20 -21.15 6.00
C ALA A 171 15.13 -22.24 6.20
N GLU A 172 15.19 -23.34 5.44
CA GLU A 172 14.29 -24.48 5.60
C GLU A 172 14.37 -25.13 6.98
N ALA A 173 15.53 -25.06 7.62
CA ALA A 173 15.72 -25.53 8.99
C ALA A 173 15.23 -24.54 10.07
N GLY A 174 14.67 -23.39 9.68
CA GLY A 174 14.23 -22.32 10.59
C GLY A 174 15.37 -21.63 11.31
N LYS A 175 16.56 -21.59 10.72
CA LYS A 175 17.79 -21.02 11.31
C LYS A 175 18.19 -19.69 10.68
N ALA A 176 17.27 -19.01 10.01
CA ALA A 176 17.54 -17.71 9.43
C ALA A 176 17.96 -16.71 10.52
N PRO A 177 19.00 -15.90 10.29
CA PRO A 177 19.48 -14.95 11.28
C PRO A 177 18.52 -13.75 11.39
N ALA A 178 18.41 -13.18 12.59
CA ALA A 178 17.60 -11.97 12.82
C ALA A 178 18.17 -10.69 12.18
N SER A 179 19.44 -10.72 11.76
CA SER A 179 20.13 -9.62 11.06
C SER A 179 21.24 -10.21 10.18
N HIS A 180 21.63 -9.49 9.13
CA HIS A 180 22.76 -9.87 8.30
C HIS A 180 23.72 -8.68 8.15
N GLY A 181 25.03 -8.92 8.30
CA GLY A 181 26.03 -7.85 8.23
C GLY A 181 25.91 -6.76 9.32
N GLY A 182 25.16 -7.01 10.40
CA GLY A 182 24.87 -6.01 11.43
C GLY A 182 23.76 -5.02 11.07
N VAL A 183 23.06 -5.24 9.95
CA VAL A 183 21.89 -4.45 9.52
C VAL A 183 20.62 -5.18 9.93
N ALA A 184 19.68 -4.43 10.50
CA ALA A 184 18.32 -4.87 10.80
C ALA A 184 17.35 -3.87 10.19
N VAL A 185 16.29 -4.36 9.57
CA VAL A 185 15.19 -3.57 9.04
C VAL A 185 13.95 -3.93 9.84
N GLU A 186 13.30 -2.92 10.41
CA GLU A 186 12.14 -3.11 11.30
C GLU A 186 10.81 -2.75 10.64
N ARG A 187 10.84 -1.99 9.53
CA ARG A 187 9.64 -1.52 8.82
C ARG A 187 9.94 -1.04 7.41
N LEU A 188 8.88 -0.89 6.62
CA LEU A 188 8.89 -0.26 5.31
C LEU A 188 8.18 1.09 5.37
N ASP A 189 8.90 2.18 5.15
CA ASP A 189 8.36 3.53 5.14
C ASP A 189 8.19 4.02 3.70
N LEU A 190 7.11 4.75 3.41
CA LEU A 190 7.00 5.51 2.17
C LEU A 190 7.82 6.81 2.26
N ASP A 191 8.61 7.08 1.24
CA ASP A 191 9.23 8.39 1.03
C ASP A 191 8.17 9.41 0.57
N TRP A 192 7.42 9.95 1.54
CA TRP A 192 6.31 10.86 1.28
C TRP A 192 6.70 12.14 0.54
N ASP A 193 7.95 12.60 0.70
CA ASP A 193 8.45 13.75 -0.06
C ASP A 193 8.61 13.40 -1.54
N ALA A 194 9.15 12.22 -1.85
CA ALA A 194 9.24 11.73 -3.22
C ALA A 194 7.86 11.40 -3.82
N VAL A 195 6.94 10.83 -3.04
CA VAL A 195 5.54 10.60 -3.45
C VAL A 195 4.87 11.93 -3.76
N ALA A 196 5.01 12.95 -2.91
CA ALA A 196 4.43 14.28 -3.15
C ALA A 196 5.01 14.95 -4.41
N ALA A 197 6.29 14.72 -4.71
CA ALA A 197 6.92 15.23 -5.93
C ALA A 197 6.43 14.51 -7.20
N ALA A 198 6.04 13.24 -7.09
CA ALA A 198 5.51 12.44 -8.20
C ALA A 198 4.00 12.61 -8.40
N ALA A 199 3.27 13.02 -7.35
CA ALA A 199 1.82 13.15 -7.36
C ALA A 199 1.33 14.20 -8.37
N PRO A 200 0.42 13.85 -9.28
CA PRO A 200 -0.24 14.83 -10.14
C PRO A 200 -1.06 15.84 -9.33
N PRO A 201 -1.11 17.12 -9.74
CA PRO A 201 -1.84 18.14 -9.01
C PRO A 201 -3.36 17.96 -9.13
N LEU A 202 -4.08 18.22 -8.02
CA LEU A 202 -5.54 18.26 -8.01
C LEU A 202 -6.08 19.53 -8.68
N ARG A 203 -7.24 19.41 -9.34
CA ARG A 203 -8.00 20.57 -9.87
C ARG A 203 -9.09 20.97 -8.89
N GLU A 204 -9.40 22.25 -8.88
CA GLU A 204 -10.55 22.76 -8.11
C GLU A 204 -11.88 22.35 -8.79
N PRO A 205 -12.94 22.06 -8.02
CA PRO A 205 -12.99 22.11 -6.56
C PRO A 205 -12.40 20.85 -5.90
N VAL A 206 -11.54 21.03 -4.89
CA VAL A 206 -11.02 19.92 -4.07
C VAL A 206 -12.01 19.58 -2.94
N LEU A 207 -12.23 18.29 -2.69
CA LEU A 207 -13.08 17.81 -1.60
C LEU A 207 -12.58 18.37 -0.26
N ARG A 208 -13.46 18.97 0.55
CA ARG A 208 -13.08 19.51 1.88
C ARG A 208 -13.75 18.82 3.05
N ALA A 209 -14.93 18.27 2.81
CA ALA A 209 -15.74 17.53 3.77
C ALA A 209 -16.68 16.60 3.00
N GLY A 210 -17.34 15.68 3.71
CA GLY A 210 -18.31 14.78 3.12
C GLY A 210 -17.69 13.54 2.49
N ARG A 211 -18.41 12.98 1.51
CA ARG A 211 -18.07 11.71 0.87
C ARG A 211 -17.95 11.88 -0.64
N VAL A 212 -17.07 11.10 -1.27
CA VAL A 212 -16.83 11.10 -2.71
C VAL A 212 -17.20 9.75 -3.30
N ARG A 213 -17.88 9.77 -4.45
CA ARG A 213 -18.05 8.59 -5.30
C ARG A 213 -17.04 8.68 -6.43
N VAL A 214 -16.46 7.54 -6.79
CA VAL A 214 -15.43 7.46 -7.82
C VAL A 214 -15.83 6.50 -8.92
N ARG A 215 -15.35 6.77 -10.12
CA ARG A 215 -15.43 5.86 -11.28
C ARG A 215 -14.15 5.95 -12.09
N TRP A 216 -13.83 4.89 -12.82
CA TRP A 216 -12.67 4.87 -13.70
C TRP A 216 -12.89 5.76 -14.94
N ALA A 217 -11.85 6.48 -15.37
CA ALA A 217 -11.87 7.20 -16.64
C ALA A 217 -11.84 6.24 -17.85
N SER A 218 -11.17 5.10 -17.69
CA SER A 218 -11.02 4.04 -18.69
C SER A 218 -10.56 2.75 -18.04
N ASP A 219 -10.93 1.62 -18.64
CA ASP A 219 -10.52 0.27 -18.19
C ASP A 219 -8.99 0.08 -18.20
N ASP A 220 -8.25 0.78 -19.07
CA ASP A 220 -6.77 0.71 -19.12
C ASP A 220 -6.07 1.25 -17.85
N LEU A 221 -6.79 1.98 -17.00
CA LEU A 221 -6.26 2.47 -15.71
C LEU A 221 -6.53 1.51 -14.56
N MET A 222 -7.38 0.52 -14.77
CA MET A 222 -7.75 -0.43 -13.74
C MET A 222 -6.59 -1.39 -13.52
N GLU A 223 -6.17 -1.51 -12.26
CA GLU A 223 -5.20 -2.51 -11.85
C GLU A 223 -5.95 -3.78 -11.44
N ASP A 224 -5.37 -4.93 -11.76
CA ASP A 224 -5.85 -6.19 -11.23
C ASP A 224 -5.87 -6.09 -9.69
N HIS A 225 -6.93 -6.62 -9.07
CA HIS A 225 -7.06 -6.71 -7.61
C HIS A 225 -7.33 -5.41 -6.85
N THR A 226 -7.68 -4.30 -7.52
CA THR A 226 -8.18 -3.10 -6.84
C THR A 226 -9.56 -3.31 -6.23
N TYR A 227 -9.77 -2.81 -5.01
CA TYR A 227 -11.09 -2.79 -4.35
C TYR A 227 -12.03 -1.73 -4.93
N LEU A 228 -11.50 -0.87 -5.81
CA LEU A 228 -12.27 0.10 -6.58
C LEU A 228 -12.92 -0.53 -7.83
N ASP A 229 -12.72 -1.84 -8.10
CA ASP A 229 -13.31 -2.59 -9.23
C ASP A 229 -14.56 -3.41 -8.83
N ASP A 230 -14.61 -3.98 -7.62
CA ASP A 230 -15.64 -4.95 -7.19
C ASP A 230 -17.07 -4.39 -7.04
N TRP A 231 -17.29 -3.17 -7.53
CA TRP A 231 -18.52 -2.40 -7.46
C TRP A 231 -18.88 -1.95 -8.88
N GLY A 232 -19.53 -2.85 -9.63
CA GLY A 232 -19.89 -2.70 -11.05
C GLY A 232 -20.77 -1.49 -11.38
N GLU A 233 -21.79 -1.63 -12.24
CA GLU A 233 -22.64 -0.49 -12.68
C GLU A 233 -23.34 0.28 -11.53
N GLU A 234 -23.23 -0.18 -10.28
CA GLU A 234 -23.68 0.48 -9.06
C GLU A 234 -22.49 1.13 -8.32
N TRP A 235 -22.64 2.43 -8.05
CA TRP A 235 -21.67 3.27 -7.35
C TRP A 235 -21.05 2.61 -6.11
N VAL A 236 -19.73 2.68 -5.98
CA VAL A 236 -19.02 2.41 -4.71
C VAL A 236 -19.71 3.20 -3.60
N GLU A 237 -19.86 2.59 -2.41
CA GLU A 237 -20.26 3.35 -1.23
C GLU A 237 -19.40 4.61 -1.12
N PRO A 238 -20.01 5.78 -0.83
CA PRO A 238 -19.25 7.02 -0.88
C PRO A 238 -18.09 7.00 0.12
N LEU A 239 -16.86 7.17 -0.38
CA LEU A 239 -15.64 7.19 0.42
C LEU A 239 -15.56 8.48 1.22
N HIS A 240 -15.21 8.42 2.49
CA HIS A 240 -15.04 9.60 3.34
C HIS A 240 -13.56 9.97 3.49
N ILE A 241 -13.29 11.25 3.76
CA ILE A 241 -11.92 11.73 4.07
C ILE A 241 -11.38 10.94 5.28
N GLY A 242 -10.18 10.37 5.14
CA GLY A 242 -9.60 9.47 6.12
C GLY A 242 -9.55 8.03 5.63
N ALA A 243 -9.47 7.08 6.57
CA ALA A 243 -9.34 5.64 6.28
C ALA A 243 -10.72 5.00 6.05
N ASN A 244 -10.83 4.20 5.00
CA ASN A 244 -12.01 3.41 4.63
C ASN A 244 -11.56 1.95 4.58
N ASP A 245 -12.18 1.09 5.37
CA ASP A 245 -11.95 -0.36 5.36
C ASP A 245 -13.07 -1.02 4.55
N LEU A 246 -12.73 -1.48 3.35
CA LEU A 246 -13.70 -2.08 2.43
C LEU A 246 -13.88 -3.60 2.62
N GLU A 247 -13.08 -4.25 3.47
CA GLU A 247 -13.20 -5.69 3.73
C GLU A 247 -14.25 -5.98 4.81
N ASN A 248 -14.28 -5.18 5.87
CA ASN A 248 -15.13 -5.45 7.03
C ASN A 248 -16.54 -4.84 6.95
N GLY A 249 -16.85 -4.12 5.86
CA GLY A 249 -18.18 -3.55 5.62
C GLY A 249 -18.57 -2.49 6.65
N ASP A 250 -17.62 -1.72 7.18
CA ASP A 250 -17.95 -0.58 8.03
C ASP A 250 -18.39 0.61 7.16
N GLY A 251 -19.69 0.62 6.86
CA GLY A 251 -20.46 1.68 6.22
C GLY A 251 -21.90 1.72 6.72
#